data_AF-A0A916V880-F1
#
_entry.id   AF-A0A916V880-F1
#
_cell.length_a   1.000
_cell.length_b   1.000
_cell.length_c   1.000
_cell.angle_alpha   90.00
_cell.angle_beta   90.00
_cell.angle_gamma   90.00
#
_symmetry.space_group_name_H-M   'P 1'
#
loop_
_entity.id
_entity.type
_entity.pdbx_description
1 polymer ?
#
loop_
_entity_poly.entity_id
_entity_poly.type
_entity_poly.pdbx_seq_one_letter_code
_entity_poly.pdbx_strand_id
1 'polypeptide(L)'
;MANITGTWLGTFWQKGKPTRFEATFIQNGNLICGNILDDDYLGEAILQGEAVGRNISFVKIYLAITEIRASVNNNGTISEDELRKYITVQLPKNVKELEPIKV
;
A
#
# COMPACT_ATOMS: atom_id res chain seq x y z
N MET A 1 -2.08 -21.40 1.17
CA MET A 1 -2.25 -19.94 1.30
C MET A 1 -0.88 -19.33 1.09
N ALA A 2 -0.72 -18.34 0.19
CA ALA A 2 0.61 -17.76 -0.06
C ALA A 2 1.00 -16.87 1.13
N ASN A 3 2.20 -17.10 1.68
CA ASN A 3 2.77 -16.25 2.72
C ASN A 3 3.46 -15.06 2.03
N ILE A 4 2.98 -13.85 2.29
CA ILE A 4 3.49 -12.62 1.68
C ILE A 4 4.39 -11.82 2.63
N THR A 5 4.75 -12.40 3.77
CA THR A 5 5.68 -11.75 4.72
C THR A 5 7.01 -11.43 4.05
N GLY A 6 7.56 -10.25 4.35
CA GLY A 6 8.83 -9.76 3.81
C GLY A 6 8.68 -8.49 2.97
N THR A 7 9.73 -8.16 2.22
CA THR A 7 9.82 -6.93 1.43
C THR A 7 9.35 -7.15 0.00
N TRP A 8 8.58 -6.18 -0.50
CA TRP A 8 7.94 -6.17 -1.81
C TRP A 8 8.15 -4.83 -2.48
N LEU A 9 8.38 -4.84 -3.79
CA LEU A 9 8.32 -3.65 -4.60
C LEU A 9 6.93 -3.54 -5.21
N GLY A 10 6.44 -2.32 -5.41
CA GLY A 10 5.14 -2.13 -6.02
C GLY A 10 5.04 -0.88 -6.85
N THR A 11 3.94 -0.79 -7.57
CA THR A 11 3.54 0.41 -8.30
C THR A 11 2.05 0.62 -8.09
N PHE A 12 1.69 1.81 -7.60
CA PHE A 12 0.30 2.26 -7.60
C PHE A 12 0.10 3.32 -8.67
N TRP A 13 -1.09 3.35 -9.25
CA TRP A 13 -1.46 4.32 -10.27
C TRP A 13 -2.48 5.30 -9.70
N GLN A 14 -2.14 6.59 -9.68
CA GLN A 14 -3.02 7.68 -9.27
C GLN A 14 -3.16 8.71 -10.38
N LYS A 15 -4.40 9.03 -10.78
CA LYS A 15 -4.67 10.02 -11.85
C LYS A 15 -3.84 9.76 -13.14
N GLY A 16 -3.55 8.49 -13.46
CA GLY A 16 -2.73 8.09 -14.61
C GLY A 16 -1.21 8.21 -14.43
N LYS A 17 -0.72 8.62 -13.26
CA LYS A 17 0.70 8.65 -12.90
C LYS A 17 1.07 7.41 -12.07
N PRO A 18 2.10 6.63 -12.47
CA PRO A 18 2.61 5.55 -11.66
C PRO A 18 3.56 6.08 -10.58
N THR A 19 3.37 5.63 -9.34
CA THR A 19 4.31 5.86 -8.23
C THR A 19 4.82 4.51 -7.74
N ARG A 20 6.15 4.40 -7.58
CA ARG A 20 6.80 3.20 -7.04
C ARG A 20 6.78 3.22 -5.52
N PHE A 21 6.83 2.05 -4.91
CA PHE A 21 6.95 1.94 -3.47
C PHE A 21 7.69 0.67 -3.07
N GLU A 22 8.23 0.67 -1.86
CA GLU A 22 8.68 -0.51 -1.14
C GLU A 22 7.75 -0.77 0.05
N ALA A 23 7.27 -1.99 0.21
CA ALA A 23 6.43 -2.41 1.34
C ALA A 23 7.08 -3.56 2.09
N THR A 24 7.02 -3.54 3.41
CA THR A 24 7.37 -4.69 4.26
C THR A 24 6.11 -5.19 4.94
N PHE A 25 5.74 -6.44 4.70
CA PHE A 25 4.56 -7.07 5.31
C PHE A 25 4.93 -8.03 6.43
N ILE A 26 4.06 -8.06 7.44
CA ILE A 26 3.92 -9.12 8.43
C ILE A 26 2.52 -9.69 8.27
N GLN A 27 2.40 -10.99 7.99
CA GLN A 27 1.12 -11.65 7.79
C GLN A 27 0.75 -12.54 8.99
N ASN A 28 -0.51 -12.44 9.45
CA ASN A 28 -1.11 -13.34 10.43
C ASN A 28 -2.48 -13.82 9.93
N GLY A 29 -2.53 -15.05 9.40
CA GLY A 29 -3.71 -15.53 8.67
C GLY A 29 -3.95 -14.68 7.42
N ASN A 30 -5.14 -14.12 7.26
CA ASN A 30 -5.43 -13.20 6.17
C ASN A 30 -5.01 -11.77 6.47
N LEU A 31 -4.77 -11.42 7.74
CA LEU A 31 -4.42 -10.06 8.13
C LEU A 31 -2.97 -9.75 7.76
N ILE A 32 -2.75 -8.53 7.28
CA ILE A 32 -1.43 -8.00 6.98
C ILE A 32 -1.24 -6.64 7.62
N CYS A 33 -0.04 -6.39 8.12
CA CYS A 33 0.38 -5.09 8.59
C CYS A 33 1.83 -4.83 8.18
N GLY A 34 2.27 -3.58 8.31
CA GLY A 34 3.67 -3.23 8.14
C GLY A 34 3.88 -1.79 7.70
N ASN A 35 4.95 -1.56 6.95
CA ASN A 35 5.38 -0.24 6.53
C ASN A 35 5.47 -0.17 5.01
N ILE A 36 5.26 1.02 4.47
CA ILE A 36 5.42 1.32 3.05
C ILE A 36 6.15 2.65 2.90
N LEU A 37 7.07 2.71 1.93
CA LEU A 37 7.80 3.91 1.54
C LEU A 37 7.46 4.19 0.08
N ASP A 38 6.68 5.24 -0.14
CA ASP A 38 6.34 5.71 -1.48
C ASP A 38 7.47 6.60 -2.03
N ASP A 39 7.80 6.42 -3.32
CA ASP A 39 8.74 7.25 -4.06
C ASP A 39 8.06 8.55 -4.53
N ASP A 40 7.48 9.28 -3.58
CA ASP A 40 6.84 10.57 -3.77
C ASP A 40 6.93 11.47 -2.51
N TYR A 41 6.18 12.57 -2.50
CA TYR A 41 6.23 13.56 -1.42
C TYR A 41 5.56 13.11 -0.11
N LEU A 42 4.75 12.04 -0.13
CA LEU A 42 4.06 11.53 1.06
C LEU A 42 4.95 10.57 1.86
N GLY A 43 5.87 9.87 1.18
CA GLY A 43 6.94 9.11 1.82
C GLY A 43 6.43 7.92 2.65
N GLU A 44 6.77 7.92 3.94
CA GLU A 44 6.53 6.80 4.85
C GLU A 44 5.06 6.69 5.31
N ALA A 45 4.54 5.48 5.30
CA ALA A 45 3.24 5.14 5.87
C ALA A 45 3.26 3.80 6.58
N ILE A 46 2.35 3.65 7.54
CA ILE A 46 1.98 2.32 8.05
C ILE A 46 0.86 1.76 7.18
N LEU A 47 0.80 0.44 7.04
CA LEU A 47 -0.27 -0.24 6.32
C LEU A 47 -0.97 -1.27 7.20
N GLN A 48 -2.27 -1.43 6.99
CA GLN A 48 -3.08 -2.50 7.57
C GLN A 48 -4.11 -2.98 6.54
N GLY A 49 -4.35 -4.29 6.47
CA GLY A 49 -5.26 -4.85 5.49
C GLY A 49 -5.36 -6.37 5.52
N GLU A 50 -5.77 -6.92 4.38
CA GLU A 50 -5.97 -8.34 4.18
C GLU A 50 -5.35 -8.84 2.86
N ALA A 51 -4.89 -10.09 2.87
CA ALA A 51 -4.44 -10.83 1.70
C ALA A 51 -5.22 -12.14 1.56
N VAL A 52 -5.87 -12.35 0.42
CA VAL A 52 -6.65 -13.56 0.11
C VAL A 52 -6.26 -14.06 -1.27
N GLY A 53 -5.58 -15.21 -1.31
CA GLY A 53 -5.04 -15.77 -2.57
C GLY A 53 -3.99 -14.84 -3.18
N ARG A 54 -4.27 -14.27 -4.35
CA ARG A 54 -3.41 -13.27 -5.02
C ARG A 54 -3.93 -11.84 -4.87
N ASN A 55 -5.05 -11.64 -4.19
CA ASN A 55 -5.65 -10.33 -3.99
C ASN A 55 -5.18 -9.74 -2.67
N ILE A 56 -4.88 -8.44 -2.68
CA ILE A 56 -4.50 -7.67 -1.50
C ILE A 56 -5.37 -6.41 -1.42
N SER A 57 -5.86 -6.12 -0.22
CA SER A 57 -6.60 -4.90 0.11
C SER A 57 -6.01 -4.31 1.37
N PHE A 58 -5.58 -3.06 1.34
CA PHE A 58 -4.98 -2.43 2.52
C PHE A 58 -5.19 -0.92 2.51
N VAL A 59 -5.09 -0.33 3.70
CA VAL A 59 -5.11 1.11 3.92
C VAL A 59 -3.69 1.56 4.23
N LYS A 60 -3.18 2.55 3.51
CA LYS A 60 -1.98 3.30 3.91
C LYS A 60 -2.38 4.43 4.83
N ILE A 61 -1.69 4.62 5.94
CA ILE A 61 -1.82 5.76 6.83
C ILE A 61 -0.47 6.46 6.87
N TYR A 62 -0.35 7.60 6.20
CA TYR A 62 0.91 8.32 6.10
C TYR A 62 1.33 8.87 7.46
N LEU A 63 2.60 8.64 7.79
CA LEU A 63 3.28 9.23 8.94
C LEU A 63 3.72 10.63 8.49
N ALA A 64 2.75 11.52 8.41
CA ALA A 64 2.98 12.83 7.82
C ALA A 64 4.12 13.59 8.52
N ILE A 65 4.88 14.32 7.70
CA ILE A 65 5.89 15.33 8.11
C ILE A 65 5.21 16.59 8.69
N THR A 66 3.87 16.68 8.61
CA THR A 66 3.02 17.76 9.13
C THR A 66 1.77 17.16 9.80
N GLU A 67 1.03 17.92 10.61
CA GLU A 67 -0.04 17.43 11.52
C GLU A 67 -1.28 16.77 10.85
N ILE A 68 -1.23 16.48 9.54
CA ILE A 68 -2.35 15.94 8.76
C ILE A 68 -2.10 14.46 8.47
N ARG A 69 -2.78 13.56 9.20
CA ARG A 69 -2.78 12.13 8.86
C ARG A 69 -3.71 11.87 7.69
N ALA A 70 -3.16 11.23 6.67
CA ALA A 70 -3.81 10.91 5.42
C ALA A 70 -4.01 9.40 5.29
N SER A 71 -5.21 8.95 4.91
CA SER A 71 -5.49 7.53 4.64
C SER A 71 -5.89 7.26 3.19
N VAL A 72 -5.35 6.19 2.60
CA VAL A 72 -5.65 5.80 1.22
C VAL A 72 -5.92 4.29 1.14
N ASN A 73 -7.08 3.92 0.59
CA ASN A 73 -7.45 2.53 0.34
C ASN A 73 -6.83 2.04 -0.98
N ASN A 74 -6.16 0.90 -0.93
CA ASN A 74 -5.41 0.31 -2.02
C ASN A 74 -5.91 -1.12 -2.26
N ASN A 75 -6.32 -1.41 -3.51
CA ASN A 75 -6.66 -2.75 -3.96
C ASN A 75 -5.70 -3.17 -5.08
N GLY A 76 -5.13 -4.36 -4.97
CA GLY A 76 -4.14 -4.83 -5.92
C GLY A 76 -4.06 -6.34 -6.06
N THR A 77 -3.18 -6.75 -6.96
CA THR A 77 -2.81 -8.14 -7.16
C THR A 77 -1.33 -8.34 -6.87
N ILE A 78 -1.03 -9.45 -6.22
CA ILE A 78 0.32 -9.92 -5.90
C ILE A 78 0.77 -10.90 -6.97
N SER A 79 2.03 -10.76 -7.40
CA SER A 79 2.68 -11.75 -8.25
C SER A 79 4.14 -11.90 -7.86
N GLU A 80 4.60 -13.16 -7.84
CA GLU A 80 5.98 -13.54 -7.57
C GLU A 80 6.54 -14.20 -8.83
N ASP A 81 7.67 -13.68 -9.29
CA ASP A 81 8.57 -14.25 -10.29
C ASP A 81 9.82 -14.79 -9.54
N GLU A 82 10.54 -15.75 -10.11
CA GLU A 82 11.82 -16.29 -9.62
C GLU A 82 12.82 -15.21 -9.15
N LEU A 83 12.73 -13.98 -9.68
CA LEU A 83 13.63 -12.87 -9.36
C LEU A 83 12.98 -11.68 -8.66
N ARG A 84 11.64 -11.56 -8.64
CA ARG A 84 10.96 -10.32 -8.20
C ARG A 84 9.60 -10.57 -7.55
N LYS A 85 9.39 -9.91 -6.42
CA LYS A 85 8.12 -9.79 -5.70
C LYS A 85 7.47 -8.45 -6.04
N TYR A 86 6.34 -8.45 -6.74
CA TYR A 86 5.69 -7.22 -7.21
C TYR A 86 4.21 -7.10 -6.87
N ILE A 87 3.80 -5.89 -6.51
CA ILE A 87 2.42 -5.50 -6.24
C ILE A 87 1.99 -4.47 -7.28
N THR A 88 0.86 -4.71 -7.94
CA THR A 88 0.19 -3.70 -8.77
C THR A 88 -1.08 -3.25 -8.08
N VAL A 89 -1.20 -1.95 -7.84
CA VAL A 89 -2.37 -1.35 -7.21
C VAL A 89 -3.00 -0.34 -8.16
N GLN A 90 -4.32 -0.41 -8.33
CA GLN A 90 -5.07 0.66 -8.99
C GLN A 90 -5.89 1.42 -7.95
N LEU A 91 -5.62 2.72 -7.82
CA LEU A 91 -6.45 3.57 -6.99
C LEU A 91 -7.77 3.89 -7.73
N PRO A 92 -8.92 3.88 -7.04
CA PRO A 92 -10.17 4.33 -7.64
C PRO A 92 -10.03 5.79 -8.10
N LYS A 93 -10.65 6.13 -9.25
CA LYS A 93 -10.57 7.47 -9.87
C LYS A 93 -10.98 8.62 -8.92
N ASN A 94 -11.74 8.32 -7.87
CA ASN A 94 -12.32 9.26 -6.92
C ASN A 94 -11.60 9.27 -5.56
N VAL A 95 -10.30 8.95 -5.47
CA VAL A 95 -9.54 9.24 -4.25
C VAL A 95 -9.63 10.76 -4.01
N LYS A 96 -10.50 11.15 -3.08
CA LYS A 96 -10.51 12.49 -2.50
C LYS A 96 -9.11 12.69 -1.94
N GLU A 97 -8.44 13.70 -2.49
CA GLU A 97 -7.21 14.24 -1.95
C GLU A 97 -7.39 14.41 -0.45
N LEU A 98 -6.47 13.83 0.32
CA LEU A 98 -6.33 13.87 1.78
C LEU A 98 -7.32 14.84 2.44
N GLU A 99 -8.49 14.35 2.87
CA GLU A 99 -9.33 15.18 3.71
C GLU A 99 -8.63 15.29 5.07
N PRO A 100 -8.32 16.51 5.56
CA PRO A 100 -7.78 16.66 6.90
C PRO A 100 -8.76 16.02 7.87
N ILE A 101 -8.26 15.18 8.78
CA ILE A 101 -9.06 14.72 9.91
C ILE A 101 -9.47 15.98 10.67
N LYS A 102 -10.76 16.33 10.65
CA LYS A 102 -11.29 17.40 11.50
C LYS A 102 -11.20 16.91 12.94
N VAL A 103 -10.31 17.52 13.71
CA VAL A 103 -10.31 17.47 15.18
C VAL A 103 -11.45 18.33 15.70
#